data_AF-A0A5D3ASU8-F1
#
_entry.id   AF-A0A5D3ASU8-F1
#
_cell.length_a   1.000
_cell.length_b   1.000
_cell.length_c   1.000
_cell.angle_alpha   90.00
_cell.angle_beta   90.00
_cell.angle_gamma   90.00
#
_symmetry.space_group_name_H-M   'P 1'
#
loop_
_entity.id
_entity.type
_entity.pdbx_description
1 polymer ?
#
loop_
_entity_poly.entity_id
_entity_poly.type
_entity_poly.pdbx_seq_one_letter_code
_entity_poly.pdbx_strand_id
1 'polypeptide(L)'
;MVGQQDSSSKGPSLAEIGYGTAAEASTPSCFHTSKYHFEGHTDGYQALMGIRYNTSPPGPTFVPSLDAALLHLRPHPGSSSLRRGDLVEIVGTSGSGKSSLITFLILITILSATLPAPLSTNLGGKEAQAMVFQPNTHRPILPFIRRAMEAHIRACAPGVEDDMVNSVTKDSMSRLRIWTGKPRWKDLALGIQSVLDETSPYAFPLSNSGHALDLLAIDGLSDAYYPKRWSEEEHGRRQQPHLTGKAVEMEDIGLRQVMEAIGAVRKELGSVVVMSTQSLRVSL
;
A
#
# COMPACT_ATOMS: atom_id res chain seq x y z
N MET A 1 -31.47 63.86 40.56
CA MET A 1 -31.24 64.24 41.97
C MET A 1 -31.20 62.95 42.78
N VAL A 2 -30.13 62.72 43.57
CA VAL A 2 -30.00 61.83 44.77
C VAL A 2 -30.52 60.38 44.65
N GLY A 3 -29.81 59.30 45.01
CA GLY A 3 -28.47 59.05 45.60
C GLY A 3 -28.21 57.51 45.60
N GLN A 4 -26.96 57.03 45.60
CA GLN A 4 -26.29 56.36 46.75
C GLN A 4 -27.06 55.15 47.35
N GLN A 5 -26.49 53.96 47.61
CA GLN A 5 -25.11 53.48 47.84
C GLN A 5 -25.06 51.93 47.53
N ASP A 6 -23.96 51.15 47.55
CA ASP A 6 -22.57 51.34 48.02
C ASP A 6 -21.53 50.51 47.18
N SER A 7 -20.44 50.08 47.81
CA SER A 7 -19.23 49.36 47.39
C SER A 7 -19.34 47.80 47.55
N SER A 8 -18.36 46.94 47.22
CA SER A 8 -16.92 47.16 47.08
C SER A 8 -16.19 46.25 46.09
N SER A 9 -15.07 46.79 45.58
CA SER A 9 -14.04 46.09 44.82
C SER A 9 -12.80 45.85 45.70
N LYS A 10 -12.06 44.75 45.45
CA LYS A 10 -10.65 44.63 45.82
C LYS A 10 -9.86 44.04 44.66
N GLY A 11 -8.89 44.81 44.17
CA GLY A 11 -7.88 44.37 43.20
C GLY A 11 -6.74 43.57 43.85
N PRO A 12 -5.77 43.12 43.05
CA PRO A 12 -4.69 42.23 43.49
C PRO A 12 -3.56 42.97 44.21
N SER A 13 -2.81 42.23 45.04
CA SER A 13 -1.53 42.65 45.62
C SER A 13 -0.42 41.71 45.17
N LEU A 14 0.76 42.27 44.89
CA LEU A 14 1.97 41.57 44.42
C LEU A 14 2.97 41.33 45.57
N ALA A 15 3.84 40.34 45.34
CA ALA A 15 5.09 40.05 46.08
C ALA A 15 4.92 39.51 47.53
N GLU A 16 5.80 38.67 48.09
CA GLU A 16 7.15 38.23 47.69
C GLU A 16 7.40 36.69 47.83
N ILE A 17 8.16 36.15 46.87
CA ILE A 17 9.40 35.36 47.02
C ILE A 17 9.50 34.28 48.12
N GLY A 18 9.71 33.02 47.69
CA GLY A 18 10.26 31.93 48.48
C GLY A 18 10.93 30.87 47.59
N TYR A 19 12.26 30.75 47.68
CA TYR A 19 13.06 29.80 46.87
C TYR A 19 12.90 28.35 47.37
N GLY A 20 12.88 27.36 46.46
CA GLY A 20 12.76 25.95 46.82
C GLY A 20 13.04 24.96 45.68
N THR A 21 14.32 24.74 45.36
CA THR A 21 14.92 23.54 44.74
C THR A 21 14.20 22.82 43.60
N ALA A 22 14.81 22.84 42.41
CA ALA A 22 14.50 21.94 41.31
C ALA A 22 14.73 20.47 41.70
N ALA A 23 13.77 19.60 41.35
CA ALA A 23 13.96 18.15 41.32
C ALA A 23 14.01 17.69 39.86
N GLU A 24 15.10 17.03 39.48
CA GLU A 24 15.32 16.50 38.13
C GLU A 24 14.34 15.34 37.84
N ALA A 25 13.33 15.60 37.02
CA ALA A 25 12.51 14.54 36.44
C ALA A 25 13.23 13.97 35.22
N SER A 26 13.94 12.86 35.43
CA SER A 26 14.76 12.18 34.43
C SER A 26 13.98 11.78 33.17
N THR A 27 14.48 12.21 32.01
CA THR A 27 14.07 11.66 30.72
C THR A 27 14.66 10.24 30.54
N PRO A 28 13.84 9.22 30.20
CA PRO A 28 14.38 7.91 29.85
C PRO A 28 14.94 7.95 28.43
N SER A 29 16.22 8.31 28.30
CA SER A 29 16.98 8.25 27.05
C SER A 29 17.33 6.80 26.69
N CYS A 30 16.38 6.07 26.11
CA CYS A 30 16.63 4.75 25.51
C CYS A 30 17.41 4.84 24.18
N PHE A 31 18.60 5.44 24.20
CA PHE A 31 19.61 5.23 23.16
C PHE A 31 20.35 3.92 23.44
N HIS A 32 19.83 2.81 22.93
CA HIS A 32 20.60 1.57 22.85
C HIS A 32 21.58 1.68 21.68
N THR A 33 22.84 2.05 21.99
CA THR A 33 23.94 2.02 21.04
C THR A 33 24.41 0.58 20.81
N SER A 34 23.69 -0.13 19.94
CA SER A 34 24.15 -1.42 19.41
C SER A 34 25.48 -1.24 18.66
N LYS A 35 26.56 -1.79 19.21
CA LYS A 35 27.84 -1.96 18.48
C LYS A 35 27.66 -3.04 17.42
N TYR A 36 27.56 -2.66 16.15
CA TYR A 36 27.57 -3.61 15.05
C TYR A 36 29.01 -3.86 14.59
N HIS A 37 29.46 -5.11 14.73
CA HIS A 37 30.69 -5.61 14.12
C HIS A 37 30.36 -5.94 12.65
N PHE A 38 31.13 -5.41 11.70
CA PHE A 38 30.83 -5.55 10.27
C PHE A 38 31.53 -6.76 9.65
N GLU A 39 30.75 -7.72 9.13
CA GLU A 39 31.20 -8.71 8.14
C GLU A 39 30.12 -8.90 7.05
N GLY A 40 30.52 -8.93 5.77
CA GLY A 40 29.85 -9.81 4.80
C GLY A 40 28.53 -9.42 4.11
N HIS A 41 28.41 -8.21 3.52
CA HIS A 41 27.57 -7.92 2.32
C HIS A 41 26.02 -8.10 2.33
N THR A 42 25.39 -8.91 3.18
CA THR A 42 23.91 -9.06 3.23
C THR A 42 23.20 -8.10 4.19
N ASP A 43 23.91 -7.62 5.21
CA ASP A 43 23.28 -6.97 6.36
C ASP A 43 22.79 -5.55 6.08
N GLY A 44 23.40 -4.86 5.11
CA GLY A 44 23.05 -3.48 4.75
C GLY A 44 21.59 -3.33 4.28
N TYR A 45 21.10 -4.27 3.48
CA TYR A 45 19.70 -4.27 3.02
C TYR A 45 18.73 -4.57 4.16
N GLN A 46 19.06 -5.52 5.04
CA GLN A 46 18.23 -5.83 6.21
C GLN A 46 18.18 -4.66 7.21
N ALA A 47 19.31 -3.97 7.42
CA ALA A 47 19.36 -2.76 8.24
C ALA A 47 18.56 -1.61 7.62
N LEU A 48 18.70 -1.35 6.30
CA LEU A 48 17.92 -0.34 5.59
C LEU A 48 16.42 -0.63 5.61
N MET A 49 16.02 -1.89 5.46
CA MET A 49 14.62 -2.29 5.58
C MET A 49 14.11 -2.21 7.02
N GLY A 50 14.91 -2.60 8.02
CA GLY A 50 14.56 -2.43 9.43
C GLY A 50 14.38 -0.96 9.83
N ILE A 51 15.19 -0.05 9.27
CA ILE A 51 15.00 1.40 9.42
C ILE A 51 13.70 1.83 8.73
N ARG A 52 13.51 1.54 7.43
CA ARG A 52 12.29 1.90 6.67
C ARG A 52 11.01 1.34 7.29
N TYR A 53 11.05 0.15 7.86
CA TYR A 53 9.92 -0.49 8.54
C TYR A 53 9.40 0.35 9.71
N ASN A 54 10.31 1.05 10.41
CA ASN A 54 9.99 1.90 11.55
C ASN A 54 9.84 3.39 11.19
N THR A 55 10.50 3.88 10.13
CA THR A 55 10.50 5.32 9.76
C THR A 55 9.59 5.68 8.58
N SER A 56 9.13 4.70 7.79
CA SER A 56 8.23 4.91 6.65
C SER A 56 7.30 3.70 6.44
N PRO A 57 6.39 3.43 7.38
CA PRO A 57 5.40 2.37 7.23
C PRO A 57 4.42 2.68 6.09
N PRO A 58 3.85 1.69 5.38
CA PRO A 58 2.95 1.93 4.26
C PRO A 58 1.64 2.66 4.61
N GLY A 59 1.29 2.79 5.88
CA GLY A 59 0.09 3.46 6.35
C GLY A 59 -1.16 2.56 6.42
N PRO A 60 -2.32 3.14 6.75
CA PRO A 60 -3.58 2.40 6.81
C PRO A 60 -4.10 2.00 5.43
N THR A 61 -5.08 1.10 5.40
CA THR A 61 -5.90 0.80 4.23
C THR A 61 -7.00 1.84 3.99
N PHE A 62 -7.26 2.71 4.98
CA PHE A 62 -8.35 3.68 5.02
C PHE A 62 -9.76 3.05 4.98
N VAL A 63 -9.84 1.77 5.36
CA VAL A 63 -11.09 1.05 5.60
C VAL A 63 -11.14 0.74 7.10
N PRO A 64 -11.83 1.55 7.93
CA PRO A 64 -11.66 1.51 9.39
C PRO A 64 -11.88 0.14 10.04
N SER A 65 -12.82 -0.65 9.52
CA SER A 65 -13.08 -2.03 9.98
C SER A 65 -11.96 -3.01 9.63
N LEU A 66 -11.36 -2.87 8.45
CA LEU A 66 -10.19 -3.66 8.02
C LEU A 66 -8.94 -3.25 8.81
N ASP A 67 -8.73 -1.93 8.99
CA ASP A 67 -7.61 -1.39 9.75
C ASP A 67 -7.66 -1.85 11.21
N ALA A 68 -8.84 -1.81 11.85
CA ALA A 68 -9.05 -2.34 13.19
C ALA A 68 -8.80 -3.86 13.28
N ALA A 69 -9.27 -4.64 12.31
CA ALA A 69 -9.04 -6.09 12.26
C ALA A 69 -7.55 -6.44 12.08
N LEU A 70 -6.84 -5.75 11.19
CA LEU A 70 -5.40 -5.94 10.94
C LEU A 70 -4.57 -5.58 12.18
N LEU A 71 -4.87 -4.45 12.83
CA LEU A 71 -4.21 -4.02 14.07
C LEU A 71 -4.48 -4.95 15.24
N HIS A 72 -5.71 -5.50 15.35
CA HIS A 72 -6.06 -6.46 16.39
C HIS A 72 -5.31 -7.79 16.21
N LEU A 73 -5.26 -8.32 14.98
CA LEU A 73 -4.56 -9.57 14.67
C LEU A 73 -3.04 -9.44 14.73
N ARG A 74 -2.50 -8.26 14.42
CA ARG A 74 -1.04 -8.03 14.33
C ARG A 74 -0.68 -6.63 14.86
N PRO A 75 -0.67 -6.38 16.19
CA PRO A 75 -0.28 -5.09 16.74
C PRO A 75 1.13 -4.64 16.31
N HIS A 76 1.30 -3.36 15.95
CA HIS A 76 2.61 -2.73 15.72
C HIS A 76 2.59 -1.23 16.03
N PRO A 77 3.76 -0.62 16.33
CA PRO A 77 3.87 0.83 16.48
C PRO A 77 3.50 1.58 15.20
N GLY A 78 3.10 2.85 15.37
CA GLY A 78 2.99 3.84 14.30
C GLY A 78 1.61 4.00 13.63
N SER A 79 0.53 3.42 14.18
CA SER A 79 -0.87 3.58 13.69
C SER A 79 -1.14 3.19 12.23
N SER A 80 -0.15 2.65 11.52
CA SER A 80 -0.30 1.96 10.24
C SER A 80 -0.97 0.62 10.47
N SER A 81 -1.80 0.14 9.53
CA SER A 81 -2.38 -1.23 9.57
C SER A 81 -1.66 -2.22 8.64
N LEU A 82 -0.93 -1.69 7.65
CA LEU A 82 -0.06 -2.43 6.76
C LEU A 82 1.40 -2.31 7.19
N ARG A 83 2.20 -3.32 6.86
CA ARG A 83 3.65 -3.40 7.11
C ARG A 83 4.40 -3.56 5.79
N ARG A 84 5.66 -3.12 5.75
CA ARG A 84 6.56 -3.39 4.60
C ARG A 84 6.66 -4.90 4.39
N GLY A 85 6.53 -5.36 3.14
CA GLY A 85 6.55 -6.77 2.77
C GLY A 85 5.28 -7.55 3.12
N ASP A 86 4.17 -6.90 3.49
CA ASP A 86 2.88 -7.58 3.64
C ASP A 86 2.39 -8.19 2.31
N LEU A 87 1.67 -9.30 2.43
CA LEU A 87 0.91 -9.91 1.33
C LEU A 87 -0.56 -9.95 1.76
N VAL A 88 -1.42 -9.31 0.96
CA VAL A 88 -2.86 -9.23 1.19
C VAL A 88 -3.57 -9.96 0.05
N GLU A 89 -4.24 -11.06 0.36
CA GLU A 89 -5.11 -11.75 -0.59
C GLU A 89 -6.57 -11.31 -0.39
N ILE A 90 -7.16 -10.74 -1.43
CA ILE A 90 -8.56 -10.34 -1.47
C ILE A 90 -9.34 -11.47 -2.16
N VAL A 91 -9.90 -12.37 -1.37
CA VAL A 91 -10.73 -13.48 -1.86
C VAL A 91 -12.20 -13.06 -1.91
N GLY A 92 -12.91 -13.37 -3.01
CA GLY A 92 -14.33 -13.05 -3.12
C GLY A 92 -14.95 -13.41 -4.45
N THR A 93 -16.27 -13.29 -4.55
CA THR A 93 -17.04 -13.63 -5.77
C THR A 93 -16.97 -12.49 -6.80
N SER A 94 -17.61 -12.67 -7.96
CA SER A 94 -17.66 -11.59 -8.96
C SER A 94 -18.58 -10.47 -8.46
N GLY A 95 -18.17 -9.22 -8.66
CA GLY A 95 -18.87 -8.04 -8.15
C GLY A 95 -18.67 -7.73 -6.66
N SER A 96 -17.90 -8.53 -5.90
CA SER A 96 -17.68 -8.32 -4.45
C SER A 96 -16.72 -7.16 -4.11
N GLY A 97 -16.51 -6.19 -5.01
CA GLY A 97 -15.66 -5.01 -4.78
C GLY A 97 -14.14 -5.22 -4.85
N LYS A 98 -13.62 -6.42 -5.17
CA LYS A 98 -12.17 -6.72 -5.14
C LYS A 98 -11.32 -5.72 -5.95
N SER A 99 -11.64 -5.56 -7.23
CA SER A 99 -10.92 -4.66 -8.13
C SER A 99 -11.15 -3.19 -7.76
N SER A 100 -12.30 -2.85 -7.14
CA SER A 100 -12.55 -1.51 -6.59
C SER A 100 -11.65 -1.20 -5.39
N LEU A 101 -11.43 -2.16 -4.49
CA LEU A 101 -10.51 -2.02 -3.37
C LEU A 101 -9.06 -1.91 -3.87
N ILE A 102 -8.64 -2.71 -4.86
CA ILE A 102 -7.34 -2.55 -5.52
C ILE A 102 -7.21 -1.16 -6.16
N THR A 103 -8.23 -0.69 -6.89
CA THR A 103 -8.26 0.66 -7.50
C THR A 103 -8.09 1.75 -6.45
N PHE A 104 -8.77 1.62 -5.31
CA PHE A 104 -8.67 2.56 -4.18
C PHE A 104 -7.28 2.55 -3.52
N LEU A 105 -6.71 1.37 -3.26
CA LEU A 105 -5.38 1.24 -2.68
C LEU A 105 -4.29 1.81 -3.62
N ILE A 106 -4.44 1.63 -4.93
CA ILE A 106 -3.56 2.28 -5.93
C ILE A 106 -3.74 3.80 -5.88
N LEU A 107 -4.99 4.29 -5.90
CA LEU A 107 -5.31 5.72 -5.86
C LEU A 107 -4.62 6.44 -4.69
N ILE A 108 -4.83 5.98 -3.46
CA ILE A 108 -4.23 6.60 -2.27
C ILE A 108 -2.69 6.54 -2.28
N THR A 109 -2.12 5.52 -2.93
CA THR A 109 -0.66 5.34 -2.99
C THR A 109 -0.01 6.34 -3.93
N ILE A 110 -0.58 6.55 -5.12
CA ILE A 110 0.02 7.41 -6.16
C ILE A 110 -0.40 8.88 -6.05
N LEU A 111 -1.51 9.18 -5.39
CA LEU A 111 -2.04 10.53 -5.20
C LEU A 111 -1.01 11.45 -4.51
N SER A 112 -0.96 12.72 -4.92
CA SER A 112 -0.21 13.77 -4.23
C SER A 112 -0.67 13.96 -2.79
N ALA A 113 0.24 14.29 -1.87
CA ALA A 113 -0.08 14.48 -0.46
C ALA A 113 -0.85 15.78 -0.25
N THR A 114 -0.49 16.84 -0.99
CA THR A 114 -1.15 18.15 -0.96
C THR A 114 -1.34 18.71 -2.37
N LEU A 115 -2.24 19.70 -2.50
CA LEU A 115 -2.27 20.58 -3.66
C LEU A 115 -1.08 21.56 -3.62
N PRO A 116 -0.49 21.90 -4.79
CA PRO A 116 0.49 22.98 -4.89
C PRO A 116 0.02 24.30 -4.30
N ALA A 117 0.98 25.15 -3.92
CA ALA A 117 0.71 26.51 -3.50
C ALA A 117 -0.06 27.30 -4.60
N PRO A 118 -0.99 28.20 -4.24
CA PRO A 118 -1.25 28.71 -2.89
C PRO A 118 -2.26 27.88 -2.07
N LEU A 119 -2.91 26.87 -2.65
CA LEU A 119 -4.01 26.15 -1.98
C LEU A 119 -3.53 25.29 -0.81
N SER A 120 -2.41 24.60 -0.95
CA SER A 120 -1.78 23.76 0.10
C SER A 120 -2.74 22.75 0.77
N THR A 121 -3.84 22.40 0.10
CA THR A 121 -4.91 21.56 0.64
C THR A 121 -4.43 20.12 0.78
N ASN A 122 -4.66 19.49 1.93
CA ASN A 122 -4.30 18.10 2.15
C ASN A 122 -5.24 17.18 1.35
N LEU A 123 -4.64 16.32 0.50
CA LEU A 123 -5.33 15.32 -0.32
C LEU A 123 -5.22 13.91 0.27
N GLY A 124 -4.32 13.67 1.23
CA GLY A 124 -4.14 12.38 1.89
C GLY A 124 -3.43 11.31 1.05
N GLY A 125 -2.85 11.67 -0.09
CA GLY A 125 -2.04 10.77 -0.90
C GLY A 125 -0.65 10.48 -0.32
N LYS A 126 0.00 9.40 -0.77
CA LYS A 126 1.32 8.97 -0.28
C LYS A 126 2.50 9.35 -1.19
N GLU A 127 2.23 9.91 -2.37
CA GLU A 127 3.26 10.27 -3.38
C GLU A 127 4.20 9.13 -3.79
N ALA A 128 3.73 7.89 -3.62
CA ALA A 128 4.54 6.69 -3.72
C ALA A 128 4.29 5.93 -5.03
N GLN A 129 5.26 5.11 -5.43
CA GLN A 129 5.20 4.32 -6.66
C GLN A 129 4.29 3.09 -6.49
N ALA A 130 3.41 2.85 -7.46
CA ALA A 130 2.58 1.66 -7.52
C ALA A 130 2.70 0.97 -8.89
N MET A 131 2.57 -0.35 -8.90
CA MET A 131 2.48 -1.14 -10.13
C MET A 131 1.29 -2.09 -10.06
N VAL A 132 0.54 -2.20 -11.16
CA VAL A 132 -0.59 -3.12 -11.26
C VAL A 132 -0.43 -4.09 -12.43
N PHE A 133 -0.58 -5.37 -12.14
CA PHE A 133 -0.75 -6.44 -13.11
C PHE A 133 -2.24 -6.68 -13.30
N GLN A 134 -2.75 -6.35 -14.49
CA GLN A 134 -4.15 -6.52 -14.84
C GLN A 134 -4.26 -7.34 -16.14
N PRO A 135 -4.90 -8.53 -16.13
CA PRO A 135 -5.22 -9.27 -17.33
C PRO A 135 -6.00 -8.44 -18.34
N ASN A 136 -5.74 -8.64 -19.63
CA ASN A 136 -6.50 -7.97 -20.70
C ASN A 136 -7.99 -8.38 -20.80
N THR A 137 -8.43 -9.35 -20.00
CA THR A 137 -9.82 -9.75 -19.78
C THR A 137 -10.58 -8.80 -18.83
N HIS A 138 -9.87 -8.05 -17.98
CA HIS A 138 -10.48 -7.11 -17.04
C HIS A 138 -10.77 -5.76 -17.70
N ARG A 139 -11.68 -4.97 -17.10
CA ARG A 139 -11.92 -3.59 -17.54
C ARG A 139 -10.68 -2.73 -17.23
N PRO A 140 -10.17 -1.94 -18.18
CA PRO A 140 -8.99 -1.11 -17.96
C PRO A 140 -9.13 -0.22 -16.72
N ILE A 141 -8.18 -0.32 -15.78
CA ILE A 141 -8.25 0.37 -14.48
C ILE A 141 -7.98 1.89 -14.57
N LEU A 142 -7.17 2.32 -15.54
CA LEU A 142 -6.67 3.70 -15.67
C LEU A 142 -7.79 4.78 -15.71
N PRO A 143 -8.88 4.65 -16.48
CA PRO A 143 -9.96 5.63 -16.48
C PRO A 143 -10.71 5.72 -15.14
N PHE A 144 -10.76 4.64 -14.36
CA PHE A 144 -11.41 4.64 -13.04
C PHE A 144 -10.54 5.35 -12.00
N ILE A 145 -9.23 5.06 -11.97
CA ILE A 145 -8.28 5.76 -11.09
C ILE A 145 -8.32 7.26 -11.37
N ARG A 146 -8.22 7.66 -12.65
CA ARG A 146 -8.27 9.07 -13.05
C ARG A 146 -9.55 9.76 -12.58
N ARG A 147 -10.73 9.20 -12.88
CA ARG A 147 -12.02 9.79 -12.46
C ARG A 147 -12.18 9.87 -10.95
N ALA A 148 -11.73 8.85 -10.22
CA ALA A 148 -11.78 8.85 -8.75
C ALA A 148 -10.84 9.90 -8.16
N MET A 149 -9.65 10.07 -8.74
CA MET A 149 -8.67 11.11 -8.38
C MET A 149 -9.21 12.52 -8.60
N GLU A 150 -9.73 12.78 -9.80
CA GLU A 150 -10.35 14.05 -10.19
C GLU A 150 -11.56 14.40 -9.30
N ALA A 151 -12.37 13.42 -8.91
CA ALA A 151 -13.51 13.61 -8.01
C ALA A 151 -13.05 13.88 -6.57
N HIS A 152 -12.04 13.15 -6.08
CA HIS A 152 -11.46 13.33 -4.74
C HIS A 152 -10.82 14.71 -4.59
N ILE A 153 -10.02 15.15 -5.56
CA ILE A 153 -9.40 16.48 -5.55
C ILE A 153 -10.46 17.59 -5.46
N ARG A 154 -11.53 17.52 -6.25
CA ARG A 154 -12.62 18.51 -6.21
C ARG A 154 -13.47 18.44 -4.94
N ALA A 155 -13.54 17.27 -4.28
CA ALA A 155 -14.18 17.13 -2.98
C ALA A 155 -13.35 17.74 -1.83
N CYS A 156 -12.01 17.59 -1.88
CA CYS A 156 -11.09 18.19 -0.92
C CYS A 156 -10.93 19.70 -1.12
N ALA A 157 -10.93 20.18 -2.36
CA ALA A 157 -10.80 21.60 -2.71
C ALA A 157 -11.92 22.06 -3.66
N PRO A 158 -13.12 22.38 -3.14
CA PRO A 158 -14.21 22.92 -3.95
C PRO A 158 -13.79 24.23 -4.64
N GLY A 159 -14.01 24.33 -5.95
CA GLY A 159 -13.62 25.50 -6.75
C GLY A 159 -12.16 25.51 -7.22
N VAL A 160 -11.42 24.39 -7.09
CA VAL A 160 -10.11 24.24 -7.73
C VAL A 160 -10.21 24.29 -9.26
N GLU A 161 -9.31 25.03 -9.89
CA GLU A 161 -9.23 25.16 -11.36
C GLU A 161 -8.90 23.83 -12.05
N ASP A 162 -9.53 23.57 -13.20
CA ASP A 162 -9.36 22.31 -13.93
C ASP A 162 -7.91 22.05 -14.37
N ASP A 163 -7.14 23.10 -14.69
CA ASP A 163 -5.71 22.97 -15.01
C ASP A 163 -4.88 22.46 -13.82
N MET A 164 -5.23 22.87 -12.59
CA MET A 164 -4.58 22.36 -11.38
C MET A 164 -4.96 20.90 -11.13
N VAL A 165 -6.24 20.54 -11.31
CA VAL A 165 -6.70 19.14 -11.22
C VAL A 165 -5.98 18.28 -12.24
N ASN A 166 -5.89 18.73 -13.50
CA ASN A 166 -5.22 18.02 -14.58
C ASN A 166 -3.71 17.86 -14.31
N SER A 167 -3.04 18.89 -13.80
CA SER A 167 -1.62 18.85 -13.44
C SER A 167 -1.34 17.84 -12.33
N VAL A 168 -2.04 17.94 -11.20
CA VAL A 168 -1.90 17.03 -10.04
C VAL A 168 -2.28 15.59 -10.40
N THR A 169 -3.30 15.42 -11.24
CA THR A 169 -3.70 14.11 -11.77
C THR A 169 -2.62 13.53 -12.68
N LYS A 170 -2.02 14.33 -13.57
CA LYS A 170 -0.94 13.88 -14.46
C LYS A 170 0.31 13.48 -13.67
N ASP A 171 0.69 14.28 -12.67
CA ASP A 171 1.81 13.99 -11.77
C ASP A 171 1.56 12.70 -10.97
N SER A 172 0.40 12.58 -10.32
CA SER A 172 0.02 11.37 -9.57
C SER A 172 -0.03 10.13 -10.46
N MET A 173 -0.59 10.22 -11.66
CA MET A 173 -0.61 9.11 -12.62
C MET A 173 0.77 8.73 -13.15
N SER A 174 1.80 9.60 -13.05
CA SER A 174 3.17 9.25 -13.43
C SER A 174 3.83 8.23 -12.47
N ARG A 175 3.29 8.09 -11.25
CA ARG A 175 3.72 7.13 -10.24
C ARG A 175 3.04 5.75 -10.38
N LEU A 176 2.24 5.54 -11.43
CA LEU A 176 1.56 4.27 -11.71
C LEU A 176 2.15 3.57 -12.93
N ARG A 177 2.71 2.38 -12.71
CA ARG A 177 3.05 1.42 -13.76
C ARG A 177 1.91 0.43 -13.97
N ILE A 178 1.56 0.14 -15.22
CA ILE A 178 0.50 -0.82 -15.57
C ILE A 178 1.08 -1.87 -16.50
N TRP A 179 1.01 -3.13 -16.09
CA TRP A 179 1.20 -4.28 -16.97
C TRP A 179 -0.17 -4.80 -17.41
N THR A 180 -0.39 -4.84 -18.73
CA THR A 180 -1.54 -5.48 -19.36
C THR A 180 -1.06 -6.57 -20.31
N GLY A 181 -1.44 -7.81 -20.03
CA GLY A 181 -1.02 -8.96 -20.81
C GLY A 181 -2.07 -10.04 -20.90
N LYS A 182 -1.75 -11.12 -21.62
CA LYS A 182 -2.56 -12.34 -21.58
C LYS A 182 -2.39 -12.99 -20.20
N PRO A 183 -3.45 -13.53 -19.59
CA PRO A 183 -3.33 -14.21 -18.30
C PRO A 183 -2.59 -15.54 -18.48
N ARG A 184 -1.27 -15.50 -18.30
CA ARG A 184 -0.35 -16.65 -18.35
C ARG A 184 0.63 -16.53 -17.19
N TRP A 185 0.74 -17.57 -16.39
CA TRP A 185 1.62 -17.54 -15.21
C TRP A 185 3.09 -17.21 -15.53
N LYS A 186 3.61 -17.62 -16.69
CA LYS A 186 4.99 -17.29 -17.13
C LYS A 186 5.16 -15.80 -17.38
N ASP A 187 4.22 -15.20 -18.09
CA ASP A 187 4.25 -13.79 -18.46
C ASP A 187 4.08 -12.92 -17.19
N LEU A 188 3.26 -13.39 -16.23
CA LEU A 188 3.11 -12.79 -14.90
C LEU A 188 4.38 -12.92 -14.05
N ALA A 189 5.01 -14.11 -13.99
CA ALA A 189 6.24 -14.34 -13.22
C ALA A 189 7.38 -13.45 -13.73
N LEU A 190 7.61 -13.46 -15.04
CA LEU A 190 8.66 -12.64 -15.68
C LEU A 190 8.39 -11.14 -15.52
N GLY A 191 7.13 -10.71 -15.63
CA GLY A 191 6.76 -9.32 -15.40
C GLY A 191 6.98 -8.88 -13.95
N ILE A 192 6.67 -9.73 -12.95
CA ILE A 192 6.96 -9.43 -11.54
C ILE A 192 8.47 -9.44 -11.28
N GLN A 193 9.25 -10.31 -11.95
CA GLN A 193 10.71 -10.29 -11.87
C GLN A 193 11.31 -9.01 -12.47
N SER A 194 10.78 -8.49 -13.59
CA SER A 194 11.29 -7.24 -14.18
C SER A 194 11.11 -6.02 -13.26
N VAL A 195 10.21 -6.08 -12.28
CA VAL A 195 10.10 -5.07 -11.20
C VAL A 195 11.41 -4.97 -10.42
N LEU A 196 12.02 -6.11 -10.08
CA LEU A 196 13.28 -6.18 -9.34
C LEU A 196 14.45 -5.72 -10.21
N ASP A 197 14.49 -6.15 -11.47
CA ASP A 197 15.51 -5.72 -12.42
C ASP A 197 15.47 -4.18 -12.60
N GLU A 198 14.29 -3.59 -12.83
CA GLU A 198 14.14 -2.14 -13.02
C GLU A 198 14.32 -1.31 -11.73
N THR A 199 14.29 -1.93 -10.54
CA THR A 199 14.55 -1.27 -9.25
C THR A 199 15.94 -1.60 -8.67
N SER A 200 16.72 -2.43 -9.38
CA SER A 200 18.11 -2.73 -9.05
C SER A 200 18.96 -1.46 -9.11
N PRO A 201 19.87 -1.22 -8.13
CA PRO A 201 20.83 -0.11 -8.21
C PRO A 201 21.84 -0.26 -9.36
N TYR A 202 21.83 -1.40 -10.07
CA TYR A 202 22.65 -1.66 -11.26
C TYR A 202 21.89 -1.52 -12.59
N ALA A 203 20.58 -1.26 -12.56
CA ALA A 203 19.80 -0.96 -13.76
C ALA A 203 19.82 0.55 -14.06
N PHE A 204 19.76 0.89 -15.35
CA PHE A 204 19.82 2.29 -15.79
C PHE A 204 18.64 3.09 -15.22
N PRO A 205 18.89 4.26 -14.59
CA PRO A 205 17.86 4.97 -13.82
C PRO A 205 16.82 5.63 -14.74
N LEU A 206 15.58 5.14 -14.69
CA LEU A 206 14.44 5.71 -15.41
C LEU A 206 13.30 6.11 -14.46
N SER A 207 13.61 6.99 -13.51
CA SER A 207 12.71 8.05 -13.01
C SER A 207 13.47 8.90 -11.99
N ASN A 208 13.38 10.23 -12.10
CA ASN A 208 13.97 11.17 -11.15
C ASN A 208 13.29 11.17 -9.76
N SER A 209 12.32 10.28 -9.51
CA SER A 209 11.54 10.28 -8.27
C SER A 209 12.24 9.67 -7.05
N GLY A 210 13.29 8.86 -7.20
CA GLY A 210 14.05 8.28 -6.06
C GLY A 210 13.29 7.31 -5.12
N HIS A 211 11.96 7.22 -5.23
CA HIS A 211 11.10 6.34 -4.44
C HIS A 211 11.07 4.92 -5.00
N ALA A 212 11.26 3.93 -4.12
CA ALA A 212 11.07 2.51 -4.43
C ALA A 212 9.58 2.16 -4.58
N LEU A 213 9.28 1.00 -5.17
CA LEU A 213 7.91 0.50 -5.31
C LEU A 213 7.27 0.28 -3.93
N ASP A 214 6.14 0.94 -3.69
CA ASP A 214 5.41 0.87 -2.42
C ASP A 214 4.32 -0.20 -2.44
N LEU A 215 3.58 -0.25 -3.55
CA LEU A 215 2.45 -1.16 -3.77
C LEU A 215 2.60 -1.94 -5.09
N LEU A 216 2.55 -3.27 -4.99
CA LEU A 216 2.34 -4.16 -6.13
C LEU A 216 0.92 -4.73 -6.07
N ALA A 217 0.10 -4.43 -7.07
CA ALA A 217 -1.25 -4.95 -7.21
C ALA A 217 -1.34 -6.03 -8.29
N ILE A 218 -2.08 -7.11 -8.04
CA ILE A 218 -2.37 -8.18 -9.01
C ILE A 218 -3.88 -8.40 -9.02
N ASP A 219 -4.58 -7.85 -10.00
CA ASP A 219 -6.04 -7.98 -10.11
C ASP A 219 -6.40 -9.21 -10.94
N GLY A 220 -6.82 -10.30 -10.29
CA GLY A 220 -7.13 -11.58 -10.93
C GLY A 220 -5.92 -12.52 -11.03
N LEU A 221 -5.28 -12.84 -9.90
CA LEU A 221 -4.18 -13.82 -9.86
C LEU A 221 -4.61 -15.15 -10.48
N SER A 222 -5.82 -15.61 -10.16
CA SER A 222 -6.43 -16.86 -10.61
C SER A 222 -6.47 -17.01 -12.15
N ASP A 223 -6.70 -15.92 -12.88
CA ASP A 223 -6.87 -15.93 -14.34
C ASP A 223 -5.66 -16.53 -15.05
N ALA A 224 -4.45 -16.34 -14.50
CA ALA A 224 -3.19 -16.82 -15.09
C ALA A 224 -3.00 -18.35 -15.04
N TYR A 225 -3.84 -19.06 -14.27
CA TYR A 225 -3.71 -20.50 -13.98
C TYR A 225 -4.95 -21.30 -14.36
N TYR A 226 -6.15 -20.82 -13.99
CA TYR A 226 -7.40 -21.57 -14.10
C TYR A 226 -7.69 -22.08 -15.52
N PRO A 227 -7.44 -21.33 -16.62
CA PRO A 227 -7.64 -21.85 -17.98
C PRO A 227 -6.74 -23.05 -18.32
N LYS A 228 -5.48 -23.05 -17.84
CA LYS A 228 -4.55 -24.18 -18.03
C LYS A 228 -4.98 -25.36 -17.15
N ARG A 229 -5.25 -25.09 -15.86
CA ARG A 229 -5.73 -26.07 -14.88
C ARG A 229 -6.96 -26.83 -15.39
N TRP A 230 -8.00 -26.11 -15.77
CA TRP A 230 -9.26 -26.66 -16.25
C TRP A 230 -9.06 -27.50 -17.51
N SER A 231 -8.19 -27.04 -18.44
CA SER A 231 -7.85 -27.82 -19.62
C SER A 231 -7.19 -29.15 -19.24
N GLU A 232 -6.21 -29.15 -18.34
CA GLU A 232 -5.49 -30.36 -17.92
C GLU A 232 -6.40 -31.33 -17.13
N GLU A 233 -7.25 -30.82 -16.24
CA GLU A 233 -8.27 -31.60 -15.52
C GLU A 233 -9.28 -32.26 -16.48
N GLU A 234 -9.79 -31.53 -17.48
CA GLU A 234 -10.74 -32.04 -18.48
C GLU A 234 -10.09 -33.07 -19.44
N HIS A 235 -8.83 -32.88 -19.84
CA HIS A 235 -8.10 -33.87 -20.63
C HIS A 235 -7.83 -35.15 -19.82
N GLY A 236 -7.44 -35.05 -18.55
CA GLY A 236 -7.25 -36.19 -17.66
C GLY A 236 -8.54 -37.00 -17.48
N ARG A 237 -9.67 -36.31 -17.26
CA ARG A 237 -11.01 -36.92 -17.14
C ARG A 237 -11.43 -37.70 -18.40
N ARG A 238 -11.07 -37.21 -19.60
CA ARG A 238 -11.37 -37.89 -20.88
C ARG A 238 -10.50 -39.11 -21.13
N GLN A 239 -9.25 -39.11 -20.65
CA GLN A 239 -8.30 -40.21 -20.88
C GLN A 239 -8.48 -41.37 -19.89
N GLN A 240 -8.88 -41.10 -18.65
CA GLN A 240 -9.01 -42.13 -17.60
C GLN A 240 -10.29 -41.93 -16.75
N PRO A 241 -11.49 -42.23 -17.29
CA PRO A 241 -12.77 -41.96 -16.61
C PRO A 241 -13.04 -42.81 -15.35
N HIS A 242 -12.17 -43.75 -15.00
CA HIS A 242 -12.32 -44.68 -13.86
C HIS A 242 -11.30 -44.46 -12.75
N LEU A 243 -10.25 -43.68 -13.00
CA LEU A 243 -9.37 -43.18 -11.95
C LEU A 243 -9.88 -41.80 -11.56
N THR A 244 -10.01 -41.54 -10.27
CA THR A 244 -10.27 -40.17 -9.78
C THR A 244 -9.16 -39.28 -10.30
N GLY A 245 -9.47 -38.45 -11.30
CA GLY A 245 -8.47 -37.77 -12.10
C GLY A 245 -7.47 -37.05 -11.20
N LYS A 246 -6.17 -37.30 -11.41
CA LYS A 246 -5.10 -36.67 -10.62
C LYS A 246 -5.30 -35.16 -10.71
N ALA A 247 -5.72 -34.54 -9.61
CA ALA A 247 -5.85 -33.10 -9.54
C ALA A 247 -4.49 -32.50 -9.87
N VAL A 248 -4.48 -31.52 -10.77
CA VAL A 248 -3.23 -30.83 -11.12
C VAL A 248 -2.89 -29.93 -9.93
N GLU A 249 -1.78 -30.24 -9.27
CA GLU A 249 -1.32 -29.48 -8.12
C GLU A 249 -0.96 -28.06 -8.55
N MET A 250 -1.13 -27.07 -7.66
CA MET A 250 -0.85 -25.66 -8.03
C MET A 250 0.61 -25.45 -8.50
N GLU A 251 1.51 -26.32 -8.05
CA GLU A 251 2.93 -26.38 -8.41
C GLU A 251 3.14 -26.77 -9.90
N ASP A 252 2.33 -27.69 -10.44
CA ASP A 252 2.36 -28.13 -11.85
C ASP A 252 1.90 -27.02 -12.83
N ILE A 253 1.29 -25.96 -12.30
CA ILE A 253 0.73 -24.82 -13.06
C ILE A 253 1.57 -23.55 -12.88
N GLY A 254 2.72 -23.65 -12.23
CA GLY A 254 3.68 -22.56 -12.12
C GLY A 254 3.34 -21.49 -11.07
N LEU A 255 2.41 -21.78 -10.14
CA LEU A 255 2.11 -20.85 -9.03
C LEU A 255 3.35 -20.61 -8.17
N ARG A 256 4.18 -21.64 -7.97
CA ARG A 256 5.41 -21.54 -7.16
C ARG A 256 6.33 -20.41 -7.67
N GLN A 257 6.56 -20.33 -8.98
CA GLN A 257 7.43 -19.34 -9.60
C GLN A 257 6.89 -17.91 -9.47
N VAL A 258 5.57 -17.72 -9.55
CA VAL A 258 4.94 -16.41 -9.30
C VAL A 258 4.98 -16.05 -7.81
N MET A 259 4.77 -17.02 -6.90
CA MET A 259 4.89 -16.79 -5.47
C MET A 259 6.35 -16.56 -5.02
N GLU A 260 7.33 -17.17 -5.69
CA GLU A 260 8.76 -16.87 -5.56
C GLU A 260 9.05 -15.41 -5.98
N ALA A 261 8.55 -14.97 -7.15
CA ALA A 261 8.71 -13.60 -7.63
C ALA A 261 8.01 -12.56 -6.71
N ILE A 262 6.79 -12.84 -6.26
CA ILE A 262 6.08 -12.04 -5.24
C ILE A 262 6.88 -12.00 -3.93
N GLY A 263 7.45 -13.15 -3.52
CA GLY A 263 8.28 -13.27 -2.33
C GLY A 263 9.55 -12.42 -2.40
N ALA A 264 10.18 -12.35 -3.58
CA ALA A 264 11.35 -11.51 -3.83
C ALA A 264 11.00 -10.02 -3.75
N VAL A 265 9.97 -9.54 -4.46
CA VAL A 265 9.46 -8.14 -4.35
C VAL A 265 9.21 -7.73 -2.89
N ARG A 266 8.55 -8.60 -2.11
CA ARG A 266 8.25 -8.34 -0.69
C ARG A 266 9.49 -8.23 0.19
N LYS A 267 10.52 -9.04 -0.07
CA LYS A 267 11.76 -9.09 0.72
C LYS A 267 12.76 -8.02 0.32
N GLU A 268 12.92 -7.77 -0.98
CA GLU A 268 13.98 -6.93 -1.54
C GLU A 268 13.57 -5.46 -1.65
N LEU A 269 12.29 -5.17 -1.90
CA LEU A 269 11.77 -3.79 -2.01
C LEU A 269 10.98 -3.38 -0.77
N GLY A 270 10.51 -4.33 0.03
CA GLY A 270 9.59 -4.08 1.14
C GLY A 270 8.19 -3.63 0.69
N SER A 271 7.85 -3.79 -0.59
CA SER A 271 6.54 -3.42 -1.13
C SER A 271 5.42 -4.22 -0.46
N VAL A 272 4.26 -3.58 -0.27
CA VAL A 272 3.01 -4.29 0.03
C VAL A 272 2.54 -4.94 -1.27
N VAL A 273 2.22 -6.23 -1.24
CA VAL A 273 1.61 -6.94 -2.37
C VAL A 273 0.14 -7.18 -2.08
N VAL A 274 -0.74 -6.76 -2.99
CA VAL A 274 -2.19 -6.97 -2.91
C VAL A 274 -2.62 -7.77 -4.13
N MET A 275 -3.22 -8.94 -3.92
CA MET A 275 -3.67 -9.81 -5.01
C MET A 275 -5.15 -10.17 -4.85
N SER A 276 -5.92 -10.18 -5.94
CA SER A 276 -7.32 -10.62 -5.91
C SER A 276 -7.48 -12.03 -6.49
N THR A 277 -8.25 -12.85 -5.77
CA THR A 277 -8.54 -14.25 -6.10
C THR A 277 -10.04 -14.43 -6.23
N GLN A 278 -10.48 -15.16 -7.26
CA GLN A 278 -11.89 -15.45 -7.48
C GLN A 278 -12.30 -16.68 -6.65
N SER A 279 -13.25 -16.50 -5.74
CA SER A 279 -13.91 -17.61 -5.05
C SER A 279 -15.20 -18.03 -5.77
N LEU A 280 -15.49 -19.33 -5.76
CA LEU A 280 -16.76 -19.86 -6.22
C LEU A 280 -17.85 -19.55 -5.20
N ARG A 281 -19.06 -19.22 -5.66
CA ARG A 281 -20.23 -19.21 -4.77
C ARG A 281 -20.52 -20.65 -4.38
N VAL A 282 -20.36 -20.97 -3.10
CA VAL A 282 -21.11 -22.08 -2.51
C VAL A 282 -22.56 -21.61 -2.47
N SER A 283 -23.42 -22.21 -3.29
CA SER A 283 -24.87 -22.03 -3.16
C SER A 283 -25.30 -22.73 -1.88
N LEU A 284 -25.72 -21.93 -0.90
CA LEU A 284 -26.54 -22.37 0.24
C LEU A 284 -27.99 -22.59 -0.23
#